data_AF-A0A535KYP4-F1
#
_entry.id   AF-A0A535KYP4-F1
#
_cell.length_a   1.000
_cell.length_b   1.000
_cell.length_c   1.000
_cell.angle_alpha   90.00
_cell.angle_beta   90.00
_cell.angle_gamma   90.00
#
_symmetry.space_group_name_H-M   'P 1'
#
loop_
_entity.id
_entity.type
_entity.pdbx_description
1 polymer ?
#
loop_
_entity_poly.entity_id
_entity_poly.type
_entity_poly.pdbx_seq_one_letter_code
_entity_poly.pdbx_strand_id
1 'polypeptide(L)' 'MADQASLFGSGNTPSAQKNSPLSITTGEPLAARMRPRTLDEIVGQEHLLGPGKVLRRNIEADT' A
#
# COMPACT_ATOMS: atom_id res chain seq x y z
N MET A 1 43.20 -4.51 1.31
CA MET A 1 42.36 -4.85 0.14
C MET A 1 41.00 -5.23 0.69
N ALA A 2 39.95 -4.46 0.38
CA ALA A 2 38.65 -4.52 1.03
C ALA A 2 37.83 -5.76 0.66
N ASP A 3 37.21 -6.38 1.68
CA ASP A 3 36.20 -7.42 1.55
C ASP A 3 34.92 -6.85 0.92
N GLN A 4 34.69 -7.14 -0.37
CA GLN A 4 33.44 -6.79 -1.08
C GLN A 4 32.32 -7.83 -0.89
N ALA A 5 32.40 -8.69 0.12
CA ALA A 5 31.45 -9.80 0.33
C ALA A 5 30.25 -9.47 1.25
N SER A 6 30.07 -8.22 1.68
CA SER A 6 28.95 -7.81 2.55
C SER A 6 27.93 -6.87 1.90
N LEU A 7 27.90 -6.79 0.56
CA LEU A 7 26.99 -5.88 -0.15
C LEU A 7 25.51 -6.30 -0.08
N PHE A 8 25.22 -7.54 0.31
CA PHE A 8 23.85 -8.01 0.48
C PHE A 8 23.72 -8.71 1.84
N GLY A 9 23.52 -7.90 2.89
CA GLY A 9 23.14 -8.37 4.21
C GLY A 9 21.86 -9.19 4.14
N SER A 10 22.01 -10.49 4.35
CA SER A 10 20.92 -11.43 4.61
C SER A 10 20.18 -11.04 5.89
N GLY A 11 18.85 -11.05 5.84
CA GLY A 11 18.02 -11.17 7.05
C GLY A 11 16.86 -10.20 7.20
N ASN A 12 15.87 -10.26 6.32
CA ASN A 12 14.50 -9.91 6.73
C ASN A 12 13.52 -11.01 6.28
N THR A 13 13.63 -12.16 6.94
CA THR A 13 12.59 -13.18 6.96
C THR A 13 11.33 -12.61 7.63
N PRO A 14 10.13 -12.74 7.04
CA PRO A 14 8.90 -12.21 7.60
C PRO A 14 8.45 -13.10 8.75
N SER A 15 8.88 -12.79 9.97
CA SER A 15 8.28 -13.37 11.17
C SER A 15 6.91 -12.73 11.38
N ALA A 16 5.87 -13.48 11.04
CA ALA A 16 4.49 -13.21 11.40
C ALA A 16 4.38 -12.85 12.88
N GLN A 17 3.92 -11.63 13.22
CA GLN A 17 3.27 -11.34 14.49
C GLN A 17 2.46 -10.02 14.47
N LYS A 18 1.14 -10.23 14.60
CA LYS A 18 0.18 -9.51 15.46
C LYS A 18 -0.53 -8.29 14.88
N ASN A 19 -1.77 -8.57 14.52
CA ASN A 19 -2.92 -7.68 14.41
C ASN A 19 -2.94 -6.74 15.64
N SER A 20 -2.38 -5.55 15.51
CA SER A 20 -2.51 -4.45 16.47
C SER A 20 -2.93 -3.24 15.65
N PRO A 21 -4.14 -2.69 15.86
CA PRO A 21 -4.76 -1.78 14.91
C PRO A 21 -4.08 -0.40 14.76
N LEU A 22 -2.92 -0.14 15.37
CA LEU A 22 -2.25 1.17 15.34
C LEU A 22 -0.70 1.08 15.31
N SER A 23 -0.11 0.20 14.49
CA SER A 23 1.34 0.27 14.23
C SER A 23 1.63 1.33 13.17
N ILE A 24 2.12 2.50 13.60
CA ILE A 24 2.62 3.52 12.68
C ILE A 24 3.96 3.00 12.17
N THR A 25 3.99 2.37 10.99
CA THR A 25 5.23 1.86 10.38
C THR A 25 6.24 3.01 10.24
N THR A 26 7.19 3.11 11.17
CA THR A 26 8.14 4.22 11.30
C THR A 26 9.06 4.37 10.07
N GLY A 27 9.08 3.38 9.17
CA GLY A 27 9.86 3.39 7.92
C GLY A 27 9.08 3.70 6.63
N GLU A 28 7.75 3.86 6.66
CA GLU A 28 6.97 4.02 5.43
C GLU A 28 6.83 5.51 5.04
N PRO A 29 7.01 5.91 3.76
CA PRO A 29 6.85 7.31 3.36
C PRO A 29 5.41 7.81 3.55
N LEU A 30 5.24 9.12 3.77
CA LEU A 30 3.92 9.73 4.01
C LEU A 30 2.88 9.34 2.94
N ALA A 31 3.28 9.34 1.66
CA ALA A 31 2.40 9.01 0.56
C ALA A 31 1.77 7.62 0.70
N ALA A 32 2.55 6.63 1.14
CA ALA A 32 2.05 5.27 1.29
C ALA A 32 1.12 5.14 2.51
N ARG A 33 1.36 5.93 3.57
CA ARG A 33 0.43 6.05 4.70
C ARG A 33 -0.90 6.72 4.33
N MET A 34 -0.88 7.65 3.38
CA MET A 34 -2.06 8.38 2.87
C MET A 34 -2.81 7.62 1.76
N ARG A 35 -2.41 6.38 1.44
CA ARG A 35 -3.06 5.60 0.40
C ARG A 35 -4.54 5.37 0.74
N PRO A 36 -5.48 5.67 -0.18
CA PRO A 36 -6.90 5.37 -0.02
C PRO A 36 -7.15 3.89 0.25
N ARG A 37 -8.05 3.61 1.19
CA ARG A 37 -8.52 2.26 1.51
C ARG A 37 -9.77 1.87 0.74
N THR A 38 -10.54 2.87 0.30
CA THR A 38 -11.78 2.70 -0.46
C THR A 38 -11.76 3.59 -1.71
N LEU A 39 -12.62 3.27 -2.69
CA LEU A 39 -12.73 4.06 -3.92
C LEU A 39 -13.30 5.46 -3.66
N ASP A 40 -14.08 5.64 -2.59
CA ASP A 40 -14.70 6.92 -2.22
C ASP A 40 -13.72 7.93 -1.62
N GLU A 41 -12.56 7.46 -1.14
CA GLU A 41 -11.48 8.31 -0.62
C GLU A 41 -10.62 8.91 -1.75
N ILE A 42 -10.83 8.51 -3.01
CA ILE A 42 -10.06 9.01 -4.15
C ILE A 42 -10.56 10.40 -4.55
N VAL A 43 -9.70 11.40 -4.39
CA VAL A 43 -10.02 12.80 -4.70
C VAL A 43 -9.69 13.14 -6.16
N GLY A 44 -10.58 13.88 -6.82
CA GLY A 44 -10.36 14.45 -8.17
C GLY A 44 -10.70 13.53 -9.35
N GLN A 45 -11.13 12.29 -9.09
CA GLN A 45 -11.44 11.30 -10.13
C GLN A 45 -12.95 10.97 -10.23
N GLU A 46 -13.83 11.88 -9.86
CA GLU A 46 -15.29 11.65 -9.86
C GLU A 46 -15.87 11.29 -11.24
N HIS A 47 -15.30 11.86 -12.32
CA HIS A 47 -15.77 11.57 -13.67
C HIS A 47 -15.50 10.11 -14.10
N LEU A 48 -14.53 9.42 -13.48
CA LEU A 48 -14.18 8.03 -13.74
C LEU A 48 -14.71 7.07 -12.66
N LEU A 49 -14.59 7.47 -11.39
CA LEU A 49 -14.84 6.63 -10.21
C LEU A 49 -16.07 7.08 -9.39
N GLY A 50 -16.84 8.04 -9.90
CA GLY A 50 -18.10 8.44 -9.29
C GLY A 50 -19.15 7.31 -9.33
N PRO A 51 -20.24 7.45 -8.56
CA PRO A 51 -21.32 6.47 -8.55
C PRO A 51 -21.86 6.19 -9.96
N GLY A 52 -22.04 4.91 -10.29
CA GLY A 52 -22.61 4.48 -11.57
C GLY A 52 -21.68 4.58 -12.78
N LYS A 53 -20.42 4.98 -12.61
CA LYS A 53 -19.44 4.99 -13.70
C LYS A 53 -19.02 3.56 -14.07
N VAL A 54 -18.77 3.36 -15.37
CA VAL A 54 -18.41 2.05 -15.92
C VAL A 54 -17.13 1.52 -15.29
N LEU A 55 -16.11 2.35 -15.13
CA LEU A 55 -14.85 1.93 -14.53
C LEU A 55 -15.02 1.51 -13.07
N ARG A 56 -15.79 2.28 -12.28
CA ARG A 56 -16.13 1.92 -10.91
C ARG A 56 -16.83 0.56 -10.82
N ARG A 57 -17.88 0.34 -11.63
CA ARG A 57 -18.63 -0.91 -11.66
C ARG A 57 -17.79 -2.11 -12.03
N ASN A 58 -16.87 -1.96 -13.00
CA ASN A 58 -15.98 -3.04 -13.40
C ASN A 58 -15.02 -3.43 -12.28
N ILE A 59 -14.46 -2.44 -11.55
CA ILE A 59 -13.61 -2.71 -10.39
C ILE A 59 -14.42 -3.41 -9.30
N GLU A 60 -15.59 -2.89 -8.96
CA GLU A 60 -16.48 -3.47 -7.93
C GLU A 60 -16.97 -4.89 -8.27
N ALA A 61 -17.11 -5.22 -9.55
CA ALA A 61 -17.51 -6.56 -9.99
C ALA A 61 -16.36 -7.58 -10.05
N ASP A 62 -15.11 -7.11 -10.15
CA ASP A 62 -13.90 -7.94 -10.22
C ASP A 62 -13.32 -8.27 -8.82
N THR A 63 -13.82 -7.62 -7.76
CA THR A 63 -13.38 -7.83 -6.37
C THR A 63 -14.28 -8.80 -5.62
#